data_AF-A0A8J8B4M7-F1
#
_entry.id   AF-A0A8J8B4M7-F1
#
_cell.length_a   1.000
_cell.length_b   1.000
_cell.length_c   1.000
_cell.angle_alpha   90.00
_cell.angle_beta   90.00
_cell.angle_gamma   90.00
#
_symmetry.space_group_name_H-M   'P 1'
#
loop_
_entity.id
_entity.type
_entity.pdbx_description
1 polymer ?
#
loop_
_entity_poly.entity_id
_entity_poly.type
_entity_poly.pdbx_seq_one_letter_code
_entity_poly.pdbx_strand_id
1 'polypeptide(L)'
;MEMKDYQTVIEENFLTLREMVEVYNFKAAFTIVSDLTKICTLFDDEDGIIIMEVLEGIFTQVGPIFEKYELSDNLKNEYTSIAVVELNKLIENYKSNNQIEIYKNLRYIRSISTKLQIDQLRTGTRSIQQDQIKLPEVMSHLLSR
;
A
#
# COMPACT_ATOMS: atom_id res chain seq x y z
N MET A 1 31.87 -9.58 -10.27
CA MET A 1 30.59 -8.98 -9.88
C MET A 1 29.99 -9.91 -8.87
N GLU A 2 30.13 -9.61 -7.57
CA GLU A 2 29.50 -10.41 -6.52
C GLU A 2 27.99 -10.22 -6.65
N MET A 3 27.25 -11.31 -6.83
CA MET A 3 25.80 -11.28 -6.70
C MET A 3 25.50 -10.83 -5.26
N LYS A 4 24.85 -9.67 -5.10
CA LYS A 4 24.26 -9.31 -3.81
C LYS A 4 23.37 -10.47 -3.36
N ASP A 5 23.44 -10.81 -2.08
CA ASP A 5 22.52 -11.75 -1.46
C ASP A 5 21.08 -11.25 -1.69
N TYR A 6 20.22 -12.14 -2.19
CA TYR A 6 18.80 -11.89 -2.41
C TYR A 6 18.15 -11.25 -1.18
N GLN A 7 18.49 -11.73 0.03
CA GLN A 7 17.93 -11.18 1.27
C GLN A 7 18.34 -9.72 1.48
N THR A 8 19.59 -9.37 1.15
CA THR A 8 20.06 -7.97 1.22
C THR A 8 19.27 -7.07 0.26
N VAL A 9 18.96 -7.56 -0.94
CA VAL A 9 18.14 -6.81 -1.92
C VAL A 9 16.76 -6.53 -1.35
N ILE A 10 16.11 -7.52 -0.72
CA ILE A 10 14.80 -7.34 -0.09
C ILE A 10 14.87 -6.32 1.06
N GLU A 11 15.85 -6.45 1.95
CA GLU A 11 15.99 -5.54 3.09
C GLU A 11 16.23 -4.08 2.67
N GLU A 12 17.11 -3.84 1.70
CA GLU A 12 17.37 -2.49 1.16
C GLU A 12 16.10 -1.88 0.54
N ASN A 13 15.32 -2.68 -0.17
CA ASN A 13 14.09 -2.21 -0.79
C ASN A 13 12.96 -2.00 0.22
N PHE A 14 12.91 -2.75 1.31
CA PHE A 14 11.99 -2.49 2.40
C PHE A 14 12.22 -1.13 3.08
N LEU A 15 13.49 -0.73 3.26
CA LEU A 15 13.83 0.59 3.77
C LEU A 15 13.40 1.69 2.79
N THR A 16 13.70 1.49 1.50
CA THR A 16 13.27 2.41 0.43
C THR A 16 11.75 2.52 0.36
N LEU A 17 11.04 1.40 0.53
CA LEU A 17 9.58 1.34 0.57
C LEU A 17 9.01 2.21 1.69
N ARG A 18 9.58 2.08 2.89
CA ARG A 18 9.19 2.89 4.05
C ARG A 18 9.37 4.38 3.77
N GLU A 19 10.52 4.77 3.22
CA GLU A 19 10.81 6.17 2.85
C GLU A 19 9.81 6.71 1.84
N MET A 20 9.43 5.92 0.83
CA MET A 20 8.41 6.33 -0.15
C MET A 20 7.04 6.53 0.50
N VAL A 21 6.65 5.68 1.45
CA VAL A 21 5.39 5.83 2.19
C VAL A 21 5.43 7.09 3.07
N GLU A 22 6.54 7.35 3.75
CA GLU A 22 6.72 8.53 4.61
C GLU A 22 6.52 9.86 3.87
N VAL A 23 6.90 9.92 2.58
CA VAL A 23 6.70 11.09 1.72
C VAL A 23 5.43 11.02 0.86
N TYR A 24 4.47 10.16 1.21
CA TYR A 24 3.19 9.95 0.51
C TYR A 24 3.31 9.45 -0.94
N ASN A 25 4.48 8.93 -1.34
CA ASN A 25 4.72 8.47 -2.69
C ASN A 25 4.31 6.99 -2.86
N PHE A 26 3.01 6.74 -2.77
CA PHE A 26 2.44 5.40 -2.88
C PHE A 26 2.61 4.76 -4.27
N LYS A 27 2.81 5.58 -5.31
CA LYS A 27 3.13 5.09 -6.66
C LYS A 27 4.53 4.48 -6.73
N ALA A 28 5.52 5.14 -6.13
CA ALA A 28 6.86 4.57 -6.01
C ALA A 28 6.85 3.34 -5.10
N ALA A 29 6.11 3.39 -3.97
CA ALA A 29 5.94 2.25 -3.08
C ALA A 29 5.35 1.02 -3.82
N PHE A 30 4.31 1.22 -4.62
CA PHE A 30 3.72 0.19 -5.48
C PHE A 30 4.75 -0.39 -6.45
N THR A 31 5.53 0.46 -7.11
CA THR A 31 6.54 0.01 -8.10
C THR A 31 7.59 -0.88 -7.42
N ILE A 32 8.07 -0.47 -6.24
CA ILE A 32 9.05 -1.25 -5.46
C ILE A 32 8.48 -2.62 -5.12
N VAL A 33 7.27 -2.70 -4.55
CA VAL A 33 6.72 -4.02 -4.17
C VAL A 33 6.40 -4.89 -5.37
N SER A 34 5.96 -4.32 -6.49
CA SER A 34 5.73 -5.08 -7.73
C SER A 34 7.03 -5.69 -8.27
N ASP A 35 8.15 -4.96 -8.17
CA ASP A 35 9.46 -5.49 -8.54
C ASP A 35 9.97 -6.54 -7.54
N LEU A 36 9.72 -6.34 -6.25
CA LEU A 36 10.02 -7.35 -5.23
C LEU A 36 9.19 -8.63 -5.41
N THR A 37 7.92 -8.56 -5.78
CA THR A 37 7.10 -9.74 -6.10
C THR A 37 7.76 -10.59 -7.18
N LYS A 38 8.28 -9.95 -8.24
CA LYS A 38 8.99 -10.65 -9.33
C LYS A 38 10.29 -11.26 -8.84
N ILE A 39 11.04 -10.54 -7.99
CA ILE A 39 12.28 -11.03 -7.39
C ILE A 39 11.98 -12.26 -6.51
N CYS A 40 11.02 -12.20 -5.59
CA CYS A 40 10.62 -13.35 -4.77
C CYS A 40 10.21 -14.55 -5.64
N THR A 41 9.49 -14.29 -6.75
CA THR A 41 9.11 -15.33 -7.72
C THR A 41 10.32 -15.98 -8.40
N LEU A 42 11.34 -15.21 -8.76
CA LEU A 42 12.55 -15.75 -9.39
C LEU A 42 13.38 -16.64 -8.46
N PHE A 43 13.21 -16.47 -7.15
CA PHE A 43 13.93 -17.22 -6.11
C PHE A 43 13.05 -18.25 -5.38
N ASP A 44 11.83 -18.50 -5.86
CA ASP A 44 10.85 -19.42 -5.26
C ASP A 44 10.56 -19.13 -3.76
N ASP A 45 10.60 -17.85 -3.36
CA ASP A 45 10.26 -17.41 -1.99
C ASP A 45 8.75 -17.17 -1.88
N GLU A 46 7.99 -18.22 -1.58
CA GLU A 46 6.52 -18.19 -1.47
C GLU A 46 6.02 -17.20 -0.41
N ASP A 47 6.69 -17.12 0.74
CA ASP A 47 6.34 -16.17 1.81
C ASP A 47 6.58 -14.74 1.35
N GLY A 48 7.73 -14.49 0.72
CA GLY A 48 8.08 -13.21 0.10
C GLY A 48 7.03 -12.76 -0.92
N ILE A 49 6.60 -13.66 -1.81
CA ILE A 49 5.55 -13.36 -2.82
C ILE A 49 4.27 -12.88 -2.12
N ILE A 50 3.77 -13.62 -1.13
CA ILE A 50 2.52 -13.28 -0.41
C ILE A 50 2.63 -11.92 0.27
N ILE A 51 3.77 -11.65 0.94
CA ILE A 51 4.01 -10.36 1.60
C ILE A 51 3.93 -9.22 0.59
N MET A 52 4.63 -9.35 -0.54
CA MET A 52 4.70 -8.30 -1.56
C MET A 52 3.35 -8.09 -2.26
N GLU A 53 2.62 -9.15 -2.59
CA GLU A 53 1.28 -9.03 -3.19
C GLU A 53 0.28 -8.32 -2.27
N VAL A 54 0.33 -8.59 -0.96
CA VAL A 54 -0.55 -7.90 -0.01
C VAL A 54 -0.22 -6.41 0.05
N LEU A 55 1.07 -6.05 0.09
CA LEU A 55 1.52 -4.66 0.06
C LEU A 55 1.15 -3.98 -1.28
N GLU A 56 1.29 -4.68 -2.39
CA GLU A 56 0.90 -4.21 -3.72
C GLU A 56 -0.61 -3.87 -3.76
N GLY A 57 -1.45 -4.75 -3.22
CA GLY A 57 -2.89 -4.51 -3.09
C GLY A 57 -3.22 -3.33 -2.17
N ILE A 58 -2.43 -3.08 -1.13
CA ILE A 58 -2.55 -1.92 -0.25
C ILE A 58 -2.22 -0.64 -1.03
N PHE A 59 -1.09 -0.57 -1.73
CA PHE A 59 -0.68 0.66 -2.42
C PHE A 59 -1.53 0.95 -3.65
N THR A 60 -2.03 -0.07 -4.35
CA THR A 60 -3.03 0.08 -5.42
C THR A 60 -4.31 0.74 -4.92
N GLN A 61 -4.66 0.49 -3.66
CA GLN A 61 -5.85 1.04 -3.05
C GLN A 61 -5.63 2.46 -2.50
N VAL A 62 -4.50 2.69 -1.84
CA VAL A 62 -4.21 3.93 -1.11
C VAL A 62 -3.70 5.02 -2.03
N GLY A 63 -2.87 4.69 -3.02
CA GLY A 63 -2.32 5.67 -3.97
C GLY A 63 -3.40 6.52 -4.64
N PRO A 64 -4.42 5.91 -5.28
CA PRO A 64 -5.51 6.67 -5.88
C PRO A 64 -6.31 7.52 -4.88
N ILE A 65 -6.35 7.14 -3.60
CA ILE A 65 -7.02 7.95 -2.57
C ILE A 65 -6.26 9.23 -2.33
N PHE A 66 -4.94 9.14 -2.13
CA PHE A 66 -4.07 10.30 -1.91
C PHE A 66 -3.96 11.22 -3.14
N GLU A 67 -4.15 10.66 -4.34
CA GLU A 67 -4.15 11.44 -5.59
C GLU A 67 -5.50 12.10 -5.90
N LYS A 68 -6.63 11.39 -5.71
CA LYS A 68 -7.96 11.81 -6.19
C LYS A 68 -8.83 12.53 -5.18
N TYR A 69 -8.48 12.51 -3.89
CA TYR A 69 -9.27 13.09 -2.82
C TYR A 69 -8.51 14.20 -2.10
N GLU A 70 -9.22 15.24 -1.69
CA GLU A 70 -8.67 16.29 -0.83
C GLU A 70 -8.63 15.80 0.62
N LEU A 71 -7.59 15.03 0.96
CA LEU A 71 -7.36 14.59 2.33
C LEU A 71 -6.78 15.71 3.17
N SER A 72 -7.27 15.87 4.40
CA SER A 72 -6.65 16.78 5.38
C SER A 72 -5.26 16.29 5.76
N ASP A 73 -4.36 17.22 6.09
CA ASP A 73 -3.00 16.87 6.53
C ASP A 73 -3.02 15.97 7.76
N ASN A 74 -3.98 16.17 8.69
CA ASN A 74 -4.16 15.28 9.84
C ASN A 74 -4.40 13.84 9.41
N LEU A 75 -5.30 13.60 8.45
CA LEU A 75 -5.61 12.25 7.97
C LEU A 75 -4.43 11.63 7.21
N LYS A 76 -3.75 12.41 6.37
CA LYS A 76 -2.53 11.98 5.66
C LYS A 76 -1.44 11.57 6.65
N ASN A 77 -1.16 12.43 7.64
CA ASN A 77 -0.16 12.21 8.66
C ASN A 77 -0.50 11.01 9.54
N GLU A 78 -1.77 10.88 9.97
CA GLU A 78 -2.24 9.76 10.80
C GLU A 78 -2.05 8.42 10.09
N TYR A 79 -2.60 8.29 8.88
CA TYR A 79 -2.49 7.07 8.10
C TYR A 79 -1.03 6.70 7.85
N THR A 80 -0.22 7.68 7.43
CA THR A 80 1.17 7.45 7.04
C THR A 80 2.04 7.11 8.25
N SER A 81 1.82 7.75 9.39
CA SER A 81 2.51 7.41 10.64
C SER A 81 2.24 5.96 11.05
N ILE A 82 0.97 5.53 10.96
CA ILE A 82 0.61 4.14 11.26
C ILE A 82 1.26 3.18 10.24
N ALA A 83 1.17 3.48 8.94
CA ALA A 83 1.74 2.65 7.89
C ALA A 83 3.25 2.50 8.04
N VAL A 84 3.98 3.58 8.34
CA VAL A 84 5.44 3.56 8.58
C VAL A 84 5.79 2.71 9.81
N VAL A 85 5.05 2.87 10.91
CA VAL A 85 5.26 2.05 12.13
C VAL A 85 5.08 0.57 11.84
N GLU A 86 4.04 0.22 11.09
CA GLU A 86 3.73 -1.17 10.78
C GLU A 86 4.67 -1.77 9.73
N LEU A 87 5.16 -0.97 8.77
CA LEU A 87 6.23 -1.37 7.86
C LEU A 87 7.54 -1.62 8.62
N ASN A 88 7.91 -0.78 9.59
CA ASN A 88 9.08 -1.05 10.43
C ASN A 88 8.94 -2.37 11.19
N LYS A 89 7.77 -2.66 11.77
CA LYS A 89 7.51 -3.96 12.42
C LYS A 89 7.60 -5.11 11.43
N LEU A 90 7.04 -4.95 10.22
CA LEU A 90 7.11 -5.95 9.17
C LEU A 90 8.57 -6.28 8.81
N ILE A 91 9.44 -5.27 8.70
CA ILE A 91 10.87 -5.44 8.40
C ILE A 91 11.57 -6.24 9.50
N GLU A 92 11.38 -5.85 10.76
CA GLU A 92 11.98 -6.56 11.91
C GLU A 92 11.46 -8.00 12.03
N ASN A 93 10.17 -8.21 11.76
CA ASN A 93 9.56 -9.54 11.79
C ASN A 93 9.99 -10.41 10.60
N TYR A 94 10.24 -9.82 9.43
CA TYR A 94 10.81 -10.52 8.26
C TYR A 94 12.23 -11.01 8.57
N LYS A 95 13.09 -10.14 9.11
CA LYS A 95 14.46 -10.49 9.53
C LYS A 95 14.53 -11.60 10.57
N SER A 96 13.57 -11.62 11.49
CA SER A 96 13.48 -12.63 12.54
C SER A 96 12.65 -13.87 12.15
N ASN A 97 12.20 -13.95 10.89
CA ASN A 97 11.32 -15.00 10.36
C ASN A 97 10.08 -15.27 11.23
N ASN A 98 9.50 -14.21 11.81
CA ASN A 98 8.34 -14.30 12.67
C ASN A 98 7.04 -14.21 11.86
N GLN A 99 6.71 -15.30 11.16
CA GLN A 99 5.56 -15.38 10.25
C GLN A 99 4.25 -14.92 10.89
N ILE A 100 3.98 -15.31 12.15
CA ILE A 100 2.74 -14.94 12.83
C ILE A 100 2.61 -13.41 12.95
N GLU A 101 3.68 -12.73 13.32
CA GLU A 101 3.65 -11.27 13.45
C GLU A 101 3.64 -10.58 12.09
N ILE A 102 4.35 -11.11 11.08
CA ILE A 102 4.26 -10.66 9.67
C ILE A 102 2.79 -10.63 9.22
N TYR A 103 2.07 -11.74 9.35
CA TYR A 103 0.66 -11.82 8.95
C TYR A 103 -0.24 -10.87 9.75
N LYS A 104 0.04 -10.67 11.04
CA LYS A 104 -0.70 -9.69 11.86
C LYS A 104 -0.46 -8.26 11.37
N ASN A 105 0.78 -7.87 11.09
CA ASN A 105 1.12 -6.54 10.56
C ASN A 105 0.42 -6.31 9.21
N LEU A 106 0.57 -7.26 8.27
CA LEU A 106 -0.06 -7.17 6.95
C LEU A 106 -1.58 -7.04 7.04
N ARG A 107 -2.23 -7.87 7.87
CA ARG A 107 -3.67 -7.80 8.10
C ARG A 107 -4.09 -6.45 8.66
N TYR A 108 -3.31 -5.89 9.57
CA TYR A 108 -3.61 -4.60 10.19
C TYR A 108 -3.48 -3.45 9.19
N ILE A 109 -2.37 -3.36 8.44
CA ILE A 109 -2.18 -2.33 7.40
C ILE A 109 -3.28 -2.44 6.33
N ARG A 110 -3.64 -3.67 5.91
CA ARG A 110 -4.73 -3.90 4.96
C ARG A 110 -6.07 -3.40 5.49
N SER A 111 -6.36 -3.66 6.77
CA SER A 111 -7.60 -3.22 7.42
C SER A 111 -7.72 -1.71 7.49
N ILE A 112 -6.67 -1.00 7.92
CA ILE A 112 -6.70 0.48 8.00
C ILE A 112 -6.81 1.11 6.62
N SER A 113 -6.14 0.56 5.61
CA SER A 113 -6.22 1.01 4.21
C SER A 113 -7.63 0.86 3.65
N THR A 114 -8.31 -0.23 4.02
CA THR A 114 -9.70 -0.52 3.66
C THR A 114 -10.68 0.44 4.32
N LYS A 115 -10.47 0.76 5.59
CA LYS A 115 -11.26 1.78 6.27
C LYS A 115 -11.09 3.15 5.61
N LEU A 116 -9.84 3.56 5.33
CA LEU A 116 -9.55 4.80 4.62
C LEU A 116 -10.29 4.86 3.28
N GLN A 117 -10.24 3.79 2.47
CA GLN A 117 -10.95 3.72 1.19
C GLN A 117 -12.47 3.91 1.35
N ILE A 118 -13.07 3.17 2.27
CA ILE A 118 -14.52 3.23 2.51
C ILE A 118 -14.93 4.62 2.99
N ASP A 119 -14.16 5.22 3.90
CA ASP A 119 -14.46 6.54 4.43
C ASP A 119 -14.37 7.59 3.33
N GLN A 120 -13.33 7.57 2.49
CA GLN A 120 -13.21 8.52 1.37
C GLN A 120 -14.27 8.31 0.28
N LEU A 121 -14.74 7.08 0.05
CA LEU A 121 -15.89 6.84 -0.82
C LEU A 121 -17.20 7.43 -0.26
N ARG A 122 -17.34 7.54 1.07
CA ARG A 122 -18.54 8.04 1.75
C ARG A 122 -18.53 9.56 1.96
N THR A 123 -17.38 10.11 2.32
CA THR A 123 -17.26 11.50 2.82
C THR A 123 -16.32 12.36 2.00
N GLY A 124 -15.54 11.75 1.09
CA GLY A 124 -14.48 12.44 0.37
C GLY A 124 -15.02 13.37 -0.71
N THR A 125 -14.65 14.65 -0.63
CA THR A 125 -14.72 15.57 -1.77
C THR A 125 -13.61 15.19 -2.75
N ARG A 126 -13.98 14.80 -3.98
CA ARG A 126 -13.00 14.53 -5.04
C ARG A 126 -12.30 15.84 -5.40
N SER A 127 -10.97 15.81 -5.50
CA SER A 127 -10.22 16.96 -6.02
C SER A 127 -10.68 17.19 -7.46
N ILE A 128 -11.16 18.40 -7.76
CA ILE A 128 -11.68 18.76 -9.08
C ILE A 128 -10.48 19.01 -9.99
N GLN A 129 -9.85 17.95 -10.50
CA GLN A 129 -8.98 18.04 -11.67
C GLN A 129 -8.97 16.70 -12.44
N GLN A 130 -9.75 16.72 -13.54
CA GLN A 130 -9.84 15.80 -14.70
C GLN A 130 -10.39 14.39 -14.41
N ASP A 131 -11.47 13.90 -15.00
CA ASP A 131 -12.14 14.18 -16.27
C ASP A 131 -13.67 14.28 -16.12
N GLN A 132 -14.33 14.83 -17.14
CA GLN A 132 -15.77 14.69 -17.35
C GLN A 132 -16.14 13.20 -17.51
N ILE A 133 -16.27 12.48 -16.39
CA ILE A 133 -16.82 11.13 -16.39
C ILE A 133 -18.33 11.29 -16.58
N LYS A 134 -18.81 11.12 -17.82
CA LYS A 134 -20.22 10.80 -18.05
C LYS A 134 -20.49 9.47 -17.33
N LEU A 135 -21.29 9.52 -16.27
CA LEU A 135 -21.80 8.33 -15.61
C LEU A 135 -22.55 7.48 -16.65
N PRO A 136 -22.27 6.17 -16.77
CA PRO A 136 -23.16 5.27 -17.50
C PRO A 136 -24.56 5.33 -16.89
N GLU A 137 -25.59 5.40 -17.73
CA GLU A 137 -27.01 5.61 -17.38
C GLU A 137 -27.59 4.62 -16.35
N VAL A 138 -26.86 3.57 -15.98
CA VAL A 138 -27.33 2.50 -15.10
C VAL A 138 -27.39 2.91 -13.62
N MET A 139 -26.67 3.97 -13.21
CA MET A 139 -26.60 4.38 -11.79
C MET A 139 -27.63 5.44 -11.38
N SER A 140 -28.39 6.05 -12.30
CA SER A 140 -29.39 7.08 -11.97
C SER A 140 -30.60 6.52 -11.20
N HIS A 141 -30.91 5.23 -11.38
CA HIS A 141 -32.11 4.61 -10.82
C HIS A 141 -31.95 4.11 -9.37
N LEU A 142 -30.73 4.08 -8.84
CA LEU A 142 -30.44 3.54 -7.50
C LEU A 142 -30.37 4.62 -6.41
N LEU A 143 -30.38 5.90 -6.76
CA LEU A 143 -30.30 7.03 -5.81
C LEU A 143 -31.62 7.81 -5.64
N SER A 144 -32.73 7.29 -6.19
CA SER A 144 -34.04 7.94 -6.11
C SER A 144 -35.09 7.11 -5.35
N ARG A 145 -34.73 6.53 -4.21
CA ARG A 145 -35.71 5.97 -3.26
C ARG A 145 -35.52 6.56 -1.88
#